data_AF-A0A538CXJ1-F1
#
_entry.id   AF-A0A538CXJ1-F1
#
_cell.length_a   1.000
_cell.length_b   1.000
_cell.length_c   1.000
_cell.angle_alpha   90.00
_cell.angle_beta   90.00
_cell.angle_gamma   90.00
#
_symmetry.space_group_name_H-M   'P 1'
#
loop_
_entity.id
_entity.type
_entity.pdbx_description
1 polymer ?
#
loop_
_entity_poly.entity_id
_entity_poly.type
_entity_poly.pdbx_seq_one_letter_code
_entity_poly.pdbx_strand_id
1 'polypeptide(L)' 'MLHHIATVVLAVDDHEPSKTPFYICGGILALWAVTLGFIGLRSETFPATKSAARGVMGISVLLVAVAAATALITS' A
#
# COMPACT_ATOMS: atom_id res chain seq x y z
N MET A 1 25.25 28.39 -10.31
CA MET A 1 23.93 28.33 -10.98
C MET A 1 23.32 26.93 -10.85
N LEU A 2 23.92 25.87 -11.41
CA LEU A 2 23.44 24.47 -11.23
C LEU A 2 23.37 24.00 -9.76
N HIS A 3 24.32 24.41 -8.92
CA HIS A 3 24.30 24.07 -7.49
C HIS A 3 23.09 24.66 -6.77
N HIS A 4 22.72 25.92 -7.05
CA HIS A 4 21.53 26.56 -6.49
C HIS A 4 20.23 25.91 -6.97
N ILE A 5 20.17 25.48 -8.23
CA ILE A 5 19.00 24.75 -8.75
C ILE A 5 18.86 23.41 -8.03
N ALA A 6 19.96 22.71 -7.76
CA ALA A 6 19.94 21.49 -6.95
C ALA A 6 19.48 21.77 -5.51
N THR A 7 19.93 22.87 -4.89
CA THR A 7 19.48 23.24 -3.54
C THR A 7 17.99 23.62 -3.50
N VAL A 8 17.47 24.30 -4.53
CA VAL A 8 16.05 24.71 -4.61
C VAL A 8 15.13 23.52 -4.92
N VAL A 9 15.59 22.55 -5.73
CA VAL A 9 14.87 21.28 -5.99
C VAL A 9 14.89 20.37 -4.76
N LEU A 10 15.95 20.40 -3.95
CA LEU A 10 16.06 19.69 -2.67
C LEU A 10 15.42 20.45 -1.50
N ALA A 11 15.16 21.75 -1.64
CA ALA A 11 14.39 22.58 -0.72
C ALA A 11 12.90 22.61 -1.06
N VAL A 12 12.45 21.72 -1.96
CA VAL A 12 11.03 21.42 -2.13
C VAL A 12 10.56 20.77 -0.83
N ASP A 13 9.78 21.54 -0.08
CA ASP A 13 9.02 21.18 1.12
C ASP A 13 9.83 21.06 2.43
N ASP A 14 9.93 22.19 3.14
CA ASP A 14 10.16 22.26 4.60
C ASP A 14 8.88 21.90 5.39
N HIS A 15 8.00 21.09 4.78
CA HIS A 15 6.82 20.48 5.40
C HIS A 15 7.11 18.99 5.56
N GLU A 16 7.02 18.46 6.78
CA GLU A 16 7.09 17.03 6.98
C GLU A 16 6.06 16.33 6.08
N PRO A 17 6.48 15.36 5.24
CA PRO A 17 5.58 14.70 4.32
C PRO A 17 4.41 14.06 5.09
N SER A 18 3.19 14.45 4.72
CA SER A 18 1.99 13.96 5.41
C SER A 18 1.90 12.45 5.31
N LYS A 19 1.78 11.77 6.46
CA LYS A 19 1.58 10.32 6.55
C LYS A 19 0.17 9.87 6.15
N THR A 20 -0.74 10.81 5.85
CA THR A 20 -2.13 10.53 5.48
C THR A 20 -2.26 9.50 4.35
N PRO A 21 -1.51 9.58 3.23
CA PRO A 21 -1.58 8.57 2.16
C PRO A 21 -1.21 7.17 2.65
N PHE A 22 -0.17 7.06 3.48
CA PHE A 22 0.23 5.78 4.08
C PHE A 22 -0.86 5.21 4.98
N TYR A 23 -1.47 6.03 5.84
CA TYR A 23 -2.56 5.57 6.70
C TYR A 23 -3.79 5.10 5.93
N ILE A 24 -4.16 5.79 4.85
CA ILE A 24 -5.28 5.39 4.00
C ILE A 24 -4.96 4.07 3.27
N CYS A 25 -3.81 3.99 2.59
CA CYS A 25 -3.41 2.80 1.84
C CYS A 25 -3.19 1.58 2.75
N GLY A 26 -2.52 1.78 3.89
CA GLY A 26 -2.35 0.76 4.93
C GLY A 26 -3.68 0.32 5.54
N GLY A 27 -4.60 1.26 5.79
CA GLY A 27 -5.95 0.97 6.28
C GLY A 27 -6.77 0.14 5.29
N ILE A 28 -6.70 0.45 4.00
CA ILE A 28 -7.35 -0.35 2.94
C ILE A 28 -6.76 -1.76 2.89
N LEU A 29 -5.43 -1.90 2.98
CA LEU A 29 -4.77 -3.21 3.04
C LEU A 29 -5.22 -4.01 4.28
N ALA A 30 -5.30 -3.37 5.45
CA ALA A 30 -5.76 -4.00 6.68
C ALA A 30 -7.24 -4.43 6.56
N LEU A 31 -8.10 -3.58 6.02
CA LEU A 31 -9.52 -3.89 5.79
C LEU A 31 -9.67 -5.08 4.84
N TRP A 32 -8.86 -5.14 3.77
CA TRP A 32 -8.83 -6.28 2.87
C TRP A 32 -8.44 -7.58 3.59
N ALA A 33 -7.37 -7.56 4.39
CA ALA A 33 -6.93 -8.73 5.15
C ALA A 33 -8.00 -9.23 6.13
N VAL A 34 -8.65 -8.30 6.86
CA VAL A 34 -9.76 -8.60 7.76
C VAL A 34 -10.94 -9.21 7.00
N THR A 35 -11.26 -8.67 5.81
CA THR A 35 -12.32 -9.19 4.94
C THR A 35 -12.04 -10.64 4.51
N LEU A 36 -10.80 -10.96 4.12
CA LEU A 36 -10.40 -12.35 3.82
C LEU A 36 -10.53 -13.26 5.05
N GLY A 37 -10.22 -12.73 6.24
CA GLY A 37 -10.39 -13.41 7.53
C GLY A 37 -11.84 -13.80 7.81
N PHE A 38 -12.79 -12.93 7.50
CA PHE A 38 -14.22 -13.20 7.68
C PHE A 38 -14.81 -14.11 6.60
N ILE A 39 -14.39 -13.95 5.35
CA ILE A 39 -15.00 -14.67 4.23
C ILE A 39 -14.55 -16.13 4.17
N GLY A 40 -13.26 -16.39 4.37
CA GLY A 40 -12.75 -17.67 3.88
C GLY A 40 -11.49 -18.23 4.52
N LEU A 41 -10.62 -17.44 5.16
CA LEU A 41 -9.35 -17.97 5.68
C LEU A 41 -9.50 -19.06 6.75
N ARG A 42 -10.70 -19.25 7.32
CA ARG A 42 -11.01 -20.36 8.25
C ARG A 42 -11.51 -21.64 7.56
N SER A 43 -11.73 -21.60 6.25
CA SER A 43 -12.26 -22.71 5.48
C SER A 43 -11.15 -23.39 4.68
N GLU A 44 -11.09 -24.72 4.73
CA GLU A 44 -10.16 -25.53 3.94
C GLU A 44 -10.40 -25.41 2.44
N THR A 45 -11.62 -25.03 2.04
CA THR A 45 -12.01 -24.86 0.65
C THR A 45 -11.71 -23.47 0.10
N PHE A 46 -11.22 -22.54 0.93
CA PHE A 46 -10.83 -21.22 0.45
C PHE A 46 -9.36 -21.21 -0.03
N PRO A 47 -9.06 -20.63 -1.20
CA PRO A 47 -9.98 -20.11 -2.22
C PRO A 47 -10.60 -21.24 -3.07
N ALA A 48 -11.91 -21.16 -3.35
CA ALA A 48 -12.65 -22.26 -3.98
C ALA A 48 -12.26 -22.58 -5.43
N THR A 49 -11.62 -21.64 -6.13
CA THR A 49 -11.21 -21.81 -7.52
C THR A 49 -9.84 -21.21 -7.79
N LYS A 50 -9.16 -21.69 -8.85
CA LYS A 50 -7.88 -21.14 -9.30
C LYS A 50 -7.97 -19.65 -9.67
N SER A 51 -9.09 -19.23 -10.25
CA SER A 51 -9.33 -17.82 -10.58
C SER A 51 -9.43 -16.96 -9.32
N ALA A 52 -10.19 -17.42 -8.32
CA ALA A 52 -10.30 -16.75 -7.03
C ALA A 52 -8.94 -16.63 -6.33
N ALA A 53 -8.12 -17.69 -6.34
CA ALA A 53 -6.78 -17.66 -5.77
C ALA A 53 -5.89 -16.59 -6.43
N ARG A 54 -5.92 -16.51 -7.76
CA ARG A 54 -5.19 -15.48 -8.52
C ARG A 54 -5.68 -14.07 -8.21
N GLY A 55 -7.00 -13.90 -8.08
CA GLY A 55 -7.60 -12.63 -7.68
C GLY A 55 -7.15 -12.18 -6.29
N VAL A 56 -7.22 -13.07 -5.29
CA VAL A 56 -6.78 -12.80 -3.92
C VAL A 56 -5.30 -12.43 -3.90
N MET A 57 -4.46 -13.20 -4.59
CA MET A 57 -3.03 -12.93 -4.68
C MET A 57 -2.74 -11.59 -5.35
N GLY A 58 -3.36 -11.33 -6.51
CA GLY A 58 -3.15 -10.10 -7.27
C GLY A 58 -3.56 -8.85 -6.50
N ILE A 59 -4.74 -8.87 -5.86
CA ILE A 59 -5.22 -7.76 -5.03
C ILE A 59 -4.27 -7.55 -3.84
N SER A 60 -3.87 -8.62 -3.17
CA SER A 60 -2.98 -8.53 -1.99
C SER A 60 -1.63 -7.95 -2.35
N VAL A 61 -0.99 -8.42 -3.43
CA VAL A 61 0.29 -7.90 -3.91
C VAL A 61 0.17 -6.43 -4.29
N LEU A 62 -0.89 -6.04 -5.00
CA LEU A 62 -1.12 -4.65 -5.38
C LEU A 62 -1.28 -3.74 -4.17
N LEU A 63 -2.11 -4.13 -3.20
CA LEU A 63 -2.35 -3.34 -1.99
C LEU A 63 -1.08 -3.21 -1.14
N VAL A 64 -0.30 -4.29 -1.00
CA VAL A 64 1.00 -4.25 -0.32
C VAL A 64 1.96 -3.30 -1.04
N ALA A 65 2.07 -3.38 -2.36
CA ALA A 65 2.97 -2.53 -3.13
C ALA A 65 2.62 -1.04 -2.98
N VAL A 66 1.32 -0.69 -3.02
CA VAL A 66 0.86 0.70 -2.83
C VAL A 66 1.09 1.17 -1.39
N ALA A 67 0.80 0.34 -0.40
CA ALA A 67 1.05 0.69 1.01
C ALA A 67 2.56 0.87 1.29
N ALA A 68 3.42 0.00 0.73
CA ALA A 68 4.87 0.11 0.86
C ALA A 68 5.41 1.35 0.14
N ALA A 69 4.94 1.64 -1.07
CA ALA A 69 5.35 2.83 -1.81
C ALA A 69 4.97 4.12 -1.05
N THR A 70 3.73 4.21 -0.54
CA THR A 70 3.30 5.36 0.25
C THR A 70 4.05 5.47 1.59
N ALA A 71 4.42 4.36 2.21
CA ALA A 71 5.29 4.37 3.39
C ALA A 71 6.65 5.01 3.07
N LEU A 72 7.31 4.57 1.99
CA LEU A 72 8.62 5.06 1.59
C LEU A 72 8.58 6.54 1.17
N ILE A 73 7.56 6.94 0.41
CA ILE A 73 7.41 8.33 -0.08
C ILE A 73 7.11 9.29 1.07
N THR A 74 6.41 8.83 2.11
CA THR A 74 6.03 9.70 3.23
C THR A 74 6.99 9.66 4.40
N SER A 75 7.94 8.72 4.45
CA SER A 75 8.90 8.56 5.57
C SER A 75 10.00 9.59 5.54
#